data_AF-A0A1H7TPR7-F1
#
_entry.id   AF-A0A1H7TPR7-F1
#
_cell.length_a   1.000
_cell.length_b   1.000
_cell.length_c   1.000
_cell.angle_alpha   90.00
_cell.angle_beta   90.00
_cell.angle_gamma   90.00
#
_symmetry.space_group_name_H-M   'P 1'
#
loop_
_entity.id
_entity.type
_entity.pdbx_description
1 polymer ?
#
loop_
_entity_poly.entity_id
_entity_poly.type
_entity_poly.pdbx_seq_one_letter_code
_entity_poly.pdbx_strand_id
1 'polypeptide(L)'
;MKLTDGEKIIIAMLADVHKALKIEGETDVKHLMESIYSGNLWSLDWDWQGLLGAKETPDHVVKETADILDMWSLLETAYERLEEADKDKVKAANHGHGPVFSGFDGNNDDHFGVAKHFIEVMDRFAHFEGRDLNSHSQMSLPRYRQMYPKFEELRAKLADRDLTADEIISVLQAEAA
;
A
#
# COMPACT_ATOMS: atom_id res chain seq x y z
N MET A 1 20.70 -13.13 -5.63
CA MET A 1 20.60 -14.55 -6.02
C MET A 1 21.98 -15.13 -6.31
N LYS A 2 22.20 -16.40 -5.97
CA LYS A 2 23.33 -17.20 -6.47
C LYS A 2 22.79 -18.53 -6.95
N LEU A 3 23.05 -18.87 -8.20
CA LEU A 3 22.71 -20.17 -8.78
C LEU A 3 23.97 -21.03 -8.87
N THR A 4 23.86 -22.27 -8.41
CA THR A 4 24.82 -23.34 -8.64
C THR A 4 24.84 -23.75 -10.12
N ASP A 5 25.93 -24.39 -10.56
CA ASP A 5 26.02 -24.84 -11.95
C ASP A 5 24.96 -25.92 -12.28
N GLY A 6 24.59 -26.74 -11.30
CA GLY A 6 23.48 -27.68 -11.42
C GLY A 6 22.14 -26.99 -11.66
N GLU A 7 21.82 -25.94 -10.89
CA GLU A 7 20.58 -25.17 -11.07
C GLU A 7 20.53 -24.48 -12.44
N LYS A 8 21.65 -23.93 -12.92
CA LYS A 8 21.73 -23.32 -14.27
C LYS A 8 21.42 -24.35 -15.36
N ILE A 9 21.94 -25.58 -15.24
CA ILE A 9 21.67 -26.66 -16.21
C ILE A 9 20.20 -27.07 -16.15
N ILE A 10 19.62 -27.23 -14.97
CA ILE A 10 18.20 -27.55 -14.80
C ILE A 10 17.32 -26.48 -15.45
N ILE A 11 17.59 -25.20 -15.19
CA ILE A 11 16.85 -24.08 -15.78
C ILE A 11 16.98 -24.09 -17.31
N ALA A 12 18.18 -24.35 -17.85
CA ALA A 12 18.39 -24.44 -19.30
C ALA A 12 17.56 -25.58 -19.93
N MET A 13 17.52 -26.75 -19.30
CA MET A 13 16.71 -27.87 -19.77
C MET A 13 15.21 -27.55 -19.71
N LEU A 14 14.75 -26.85 -18.67
CA LEU A 14 13.36 -26.40 -18.56
C LEU A 14 13.01 -25.36 -19.63
N ALA A 15 13.93 -24.44 -19.94
CA ALA A 15 13.76 -23.46 -21.02
C ALA A 15 13.63 -24.14 -22.39
N ASP A 16 14.42 -25.20 -22.64
CA ASP A 16 14.30 -26.00 -23.86
C ASP A 16 12.94 -26.71 -23.96
N VAL A 17 12.44 -27.27 -22.85
CA VAL A 17 11.09 -27.87 -22.79
C VAL A 17 10.02 -26.80 -23.04
N HIS A 18 10.12 -25.64 -22.40
CA HIS A 18 9.18 -24.52 -22.57
C HIS A 18 9.10 -24.07 -24.04
N LYS A 19 10.26 -23.96 -24.70
CA LYS A 19 10.37 -23.62 -26.12
C LYS A 19 9.81 -24.72 -27.03
N ALA A 20 10.14 -25.98 -26.77
CA ALA A 20 9.69 -27.11 -27.59
C ALA A 20 8.17 -27.29 -27.52
N LEU A 21 7.58 -27.10 -26.34
CA LEU A 21 6.15 -27.21 -26.11
C LEU A 21 5.37 -25.92 -26.42
N LYS A 22 6.07 -24.82 -26.74
CA LYS A 22 5.47 -23.49 -27.00
C LYS A 22 4.57 -23.03 -25.85
N ILE A 23 5.04 -23.21 -24.62
CA ILE A 23 4.30 -22.77 -23.44
C ILE A 23 4.28 -21.24 -23.44
N GLU A 24 3.09 -20.66 -23.22
CA GLU A 24 2.92 -19.24 -22.90
C GLU A 24 2.69 -19.15 -21.40
N GLY A 25 3.75 -18.79 -20.66
CA GLY A 25 3.73 -18.65 -19.22
C GLY A 25 4.02 -17.20 -18.81
N GLU A 26 3.78 -16.90 -17.54
CA GLU A 26 4.03 -15.56 -16.97
C GLU A 26 5.53 -15.27 -16.80
N THR A 27 6.36 -16.31 -16.67
CA THR A 27 7.81 -16.17 -16.52
C THR A 27 8.47 -15.81 -17.86
N ASP A 28 9.20 -14.71 -17.90
CA ASP A 28 10.06 -14.38 -19.03
C ASP A 28 11.31 -15.29 -19.06
N VAL A 29 11.14 -16.48 -19.62
CA VAL A 29 12.19 -17.50 -19.77
C VAL A 29 13.36 -16.99 -20.60
N LYS A 30 13.11 -16.09 -21.56
CA LYS A 30 14.17 -15.53 -22.40
C LYS A 30 15.08 -14.63 -21.57
N HIS A 31 14.51 -13.70 -20.81
CA HIS A 31 15.25 -12.84 -19.91
C HIS A 31 16.06 -13.64 -18.87
N LEU A 32 15.45 -14.68 -18.27
CA LEU A 32 16.14 -15.58 -17.34
C LEU A 32 17.39 -16.22 -17.94
N MET A 33 17.27 -16.78 -19.15
CA MET A 33 18.39 -17.44 -19.81
C MET A 33 19.49 -16.45 -20.22
N GLU A 34 19.12 -15.26 -20.68
CA GLU A 34 20.09 -14.20 -20.99
C GLU A 34 20.90 -13.78 -19.75
N SER A 35 20.24 -13.61 -18.60
CA SER A 35 20.89 -13.28 -17.33
C SER A 35 21.81 -14.39 -16.82
N ILE A 36 21.46 -15.67 -17.06
CA ILE A 36 22.34 -16.82 -16.77
C ILE A 36 23.57 -16.81 -17.68
N TYR A 37 23.38 -16.65 -19.00
CA TYR A 37 24.48 -16.68 -19.97
C TYR A 37 25.46 -15.53 -19.80
N SER A 38 24.96 -14.33 -19.49
CA SER A 38 25.81 -13.15 -19.31
C SER A 38 26.45 -13.05 -17.92
N GLY A 39 26.04 -13.90 -16.97
CA GLY A 39 26.45 -13.84 -15.57
C GLY A 39 25.82 -12.69 -14.77
N ASN A 40 24.83 -11.98 -15.32
CA ASN A 40 24.17 -10.84 -14.68
C ASN A 40 22.95 -11.27 -13.84
N LEU A 41 23.12 -12.28 -12.99
CA LEU A 41 22.02 -12.78 -12.14
C LEU A 41 21.47 -11.73 -11.18
N TRP A 42 22.22 -10.68 -10.89
CA TRP A 42 21.78 -9.54 -10.09
C TRP A 42 20.57 -8.80 -10.71
N SER A 43 20.40 -8.87 -12.04
CA SER A 43 19.25 -8.24 -12.72
C SER A 43 17.94 -8.93 -12.37
N LEU A 44 17.96 -10.26 -12.21
CA LEU A 44 16.79 -11.03 -11.77
C LEU A 44 16.39 -10.66 -10.33
N ASP A 45 17.37 -10.34 -9.47
CA ASP A 45 17.07 -9.84 -8.13
C ASP A 45 16.40 -8.47 -8.13
N TRP A 46 16.47 -7.71 -9.23
CA TRP A 46 15.84 -6.39 -9.34
C TRP A 46 14.50 -6.49 -10.05
N ASP A 47 14.47 -7.12 -11.22
CA ASP A 47 13.27 -7.21 -12.04
C ASP A 47 12.24 -8.16 -11.41
N TRP A 48 12.69 -9.19 -10.68
CA TRP A 48 11.82 -10.21 -10.09
C TRP A 48 11.80 -10.14 -8.56
N GLN A 49 11.96 -8.95 -7.98
CA GLN A 49 11.85 -8.76 -6.52
C GLN A 49 10.55 -9.32 -5.94
N GLY A 50 9.43 -9.18 -6.65
CA GLY A 50 8.14 -9.73 -6.22
C GLY A 50 8.09 -11.27 -6.15
N LEU A 51 8.97 -11.98 -6.88
CA LEU A 51 9.03 -13.45 -6.87
C LEU A 51 10.17 -13.97 -5.98
N LEU A 52 11.35 -13.35 -6.04
CA LEU A 52 12.58 -13.84 -5.40
C LEU A 52 12.87 -13.17 -4.06
N GLY A 53 12.34 -11.96 -3.86
CA GLY A 53 12.56 -11.12 -2.67
C GLY A 53 11.34 -11.00 -1.76
N ALA A 54 10.20 -11.60 -2.15
CA ALA A 54 8.98 -11.56 -1.35
C ALA A 54 9.22 -12.22 0.02
N LYS A 55 9.08 -11.41 1.06
CA LYS A 55 8.92 -11.90 2.43
C LYS A 55 7.44 -11.78 2.76
N GLU A 56 6.93 -12.72 3.56
CA GLU A 56 5.61 -12.54 4.15
C GLU A 56 5.60 -11.22 4.93
N THR A 57 4.66 -10.36 4.57
CA THR A 57 4.43 -9.12 5.33
C THR A 57 4.01 -9.51 6.75
N PRO A 58 4.65 -8.95 7.79
CA PRO A 58 4.27 -9.25 9.16
C PRO A 58 2.80 -8.89 9.45
N ASP A 59 2.10 -9.73 10.22
CA ASP A 59 0.68 -9.52 10.57
C ASP A 59 0.37 -8.13 11.13
N HIS A 60 1.29 -7.57 11.92
CA HIS A 60 1.09 -6.24 12.52
C HIS A 60 1.07 -5.12 11.46
N VAL A 61 1.85 -5.23 10.39
CA VAL A 61 1.85 -4.27 9.27
C VAL A 61 0.56 -4.40 8.47
N VAL A 62 0.10 -5.64 8.25
CA VAL A 62 -1.18 -5.90 7.55
C VAL A 62 -2.35 -5.29 8.34
N LYS A 63 -2.39 -5.54 9.65
CA LYS A 63 -3.40 -4.99 10.55
C LYS A 63 -3.34 -3.46 10.60
N GLU A 64 -2.16 -2.88 10.82
CA GLU A 64 -1.97 -1.42 10.90
C GLU A 64 -2.37 -0.73 9.58
N THR A 65 -2.05 -1.33 8.43
CA THR A 65 -2.49 -0.81 7.13
C THR A 65 -4.02 -0.79 7.02
N ALA A 66 -4.69 -1.90 7.35
CA ALA A 66 -6.14 -1.97 7.29
C ALA A 66 -6.83 -0.97 8.24
N ASP A 67 -6.30 -0.84 9.45
CA ASP A 67 -6.77 0.12 10.47
C ASP A 67 -6.65 1.57 9.99
N ILE A 68 -5.54 1.93 9.34
CA ILE A 68 -5.30 3.26 8.76
C ILE A 68 -6.23 3.52 7.56
N LEU A 69 -6.38 2.57 6.65
CA LEU A 69 -7.28 2.70 5.49
C LEU A 69 -8.73 2.89 5.93
N ASP A 70 -9.16 2.17 6.97
CA ASP A 70 -10.51 2.29 7.53
C ASP A 70 -10.72 3.66 8.21
N MET A 71 -9.74 4.13 9.00
CA MET A 71 -9.76 5.48 9.57
C MET A 71 -9.94 6.54 8.48
N TRP A 72 -9.11 6.51 7.44
CA TRP A 72 -9.18 7.49 6.36
C TRP A 72 -10.48 7.38 5.55
N SER A 73 -10.97 6.16 5.30
CA SER A 73 -12.26 5.94 4.65
C SER A 73 -13.39 6.66 5.38
N LEU A 74 -13.42 6.55 6.70
CA LEU A 74 -14.46 7.14 7.54
C LEU A 74 -14.29 8.66 7.66
N LEU A 75 -13.05 9.16 7.73
CA LEU A 75 -12.78 10.61 7.73
C LEU A 75 -13.23 11.28 6.42
N GLU A 76 -12.84 10.74 5.27
CA GLU A 76 -13.21 11.29 3.97
C GLU A 76 -14.73 11.20 3.74
N THR A 77 -15.33 10.03 4.00
CA THR A 77 -16.79 9.84 3.84
C THR A 77 -17.61 10.76 4.74
N ALA A 78 -17.22 10.88 6.01
CA ALA A 78 -17.92 11.77 6.94
C ALA A 78 -17.80 13.24 6.50
N TYR A 79 -16.61 13.66 6.07
CA TYR A 79 -16.38 15.01 5.58
C TYR A 79 -17.22 15.34 4.34
N GLU A 80 -17.35 14.41 3.39
CA GLU A 80 -18.16 14.60 2.19
C GLU A 80 -19.64 14.86 2.51
N ARG A 81 -20.15 14.24 3.58
CA ARG A 81 -21.54 14.33 4.05
C ARG A 81 -21.82 15.54 4.94
N LEU A 82 -20.80 16.29 5.36
CA LEU A 82 -21.00 17.52 6.13
C LEU A 82 -21.68 18.60 5.27
N GLU A 83 -22.44 19.45 5.94
CA GLU A 83 -22.92 20.71 5.39
C GLU A 83 -21.75 21.67 5.12
N GLU A 84 -21.91 22.61 4.19
CA GLU A 84 -20.82 23.49 3.75
C GLU A 84 -20.18 24.31 4.89
N ALA A 85 -20.98 24.76 5.87
CA ALA A 85 -20.47 25.48 7.04
C ALA A 85 -19.51 24.62 7.88
N ASP A 86 -19.81 23.33 8.03
CA ASP A 86 -18.99 22.38 8.78
C ASP A 86 -17.77 21.94 7.96
N LYS A 87 -17.89 21.82 6.64
CA LYS A 87 -16.75 21.59 5.74
C LYS A 87 -15.74 22.72 5.83
N ASP A 88 -16.20 23.97 5.84
CA ASP A 88 -15.33 25.14 5.94
C ASP A 88 -14.64 25.22 7.31
N LYS A 89 -15.34 24.82 8.37
CA LYS A 89 -14.75 24.68 9.71
C LYS A 89 -13.60 23.66 9.73
N VAL A 90 -13.78 22.50 9.09
CA VAL A 90 -12.71 21.47 8.97
C VAL A 90 -11.54 22.00 8.13
N LYS A 91 -11.81 22.61 6.96
CA LYS A 91 -10.75 23.21 6.12
C LYS A 91 -9.93 24.23 6.87
N ALA A 92 -10.58 25.13 7.62
CA ALA A 92 -9.89 26.15 8.40
C ALA A 92 -8.94 25.55 9.44
N ALA A 93 -9.30 24.41 10.03
CA ALA A 93 -8.46 23.68 10.98
C ALA A 93 -7.38 22.79 10.32
N ASN A 94 -7.49 22.52 9.02
CA ASN A 94 -6.60 21.64 8.25
C ASN A 94 -5.97 22.38 7.06
N HIS A 95 -5.31 23.52 7.34
CA HIS A 95 -4.53 24.28 6.37
C HIS A 95 -5.27 24.71 5.09
N GLY A 96 -6.60 24.87 5.15
CA GLY A 96 -7.44 25.23 4.02
C GLY A 96 -7.94 24.04 3.18
N HIS A 97 -7.64 22.80 3.58
CA HIS A 97 -7.94 21.59 2.81
C HIS A 97 -8.87 20.65 3.58
N GLY A 98 -9.69 19.88 2.84
CA GLY A 98 -10.41 18.75 3.43
C GLY A 98 -9.44 17.62 3.81
N PRO A 99 -9.86 16.67 4.66
CA PRO A 99 -9.10 15.47 4.91
C PRO A 99 -8.96 14.67 3.61
N VAL A 100 -7.72 14.32 3.24
CA VAL A 100 -7.43 13.49 2.07
C VAL A 100 -6.26 12.56 2.43
N PHE A 101 -6.47 11.26 2.27
CA PHE A 101 -5.45 10.23 2.44
C PHE A 101 -4.37 10.36 1.37
N SER A 102 -3.14 10.62 1.80
CA SER A 102 -2.00 10.79 0.90
C SER A 102 -1.29 9.48 0.53
N GLY A 103 -1.75 8.35 1.09
CA GLY A 103 -1.05 7.08 0.93
C GLY A 103 0.15 6.93 1.86
N PHE A 104 1.08 6.05 1.49
CA PHE A 104 2.29 5.70 2.24
C PHE A 104 3.54 5.98 1.41
N ASP A 105 4.73 6.01 2.03
CA ASP A 105 5.98 6.18 1.28
C ASP A 105 6.32 4.89 0.53
N GLY A 106 6.12 4.88 -0.79
CA GLY A 106 6.35 3.69 -1.62
C GLY A 106 7.79 3.19 -1.67
N ASN A 107 8.77 3.98 -1.19
CA ASN A 107 10.18 3.58 -1.18
C ASN A 107 10.66 3.07 0.19
N ASN A 108 9.99 3.47 1.27
CA ASN A 108 10.49 3.25 2.64
C ASN A 108 9.48 2.57 3.56
N ASP A 109 8.25 2.35 3.11
CA ASP A 109 7.16 1.84 3.94
C ASP A 109 6.44 0.63 3.32
N ASP A 110 6.56 -0.52 3.98
CA ASP A 110 5.89 -1.76 3.59
C ASP A 110 4.36 -1.62 3.51
N HIS A 111 3.77 -0.67 4.26
CA HIS A 111 2.33 -0.39 4.23
C HIS A 111 1.85 0.04 2.84
N PHE A 112 2.72 0.64 2.01
CA PHE A 112 2.38 0.99 0.63
C PHE A 112 1.98 -0.24 -0.17
N GLY A 113 2.82 -1.28 -0.17
CA GLY A 113 2.56 -2.51 -0.91
C GLY A 113 1.30 -3.24 -0.40
N VAL A 114 1.10 -3.24 0.91
CA VAL A 114 -0.09 -3.81 1.55
C VAL A 114 -1.36 -3.05 1.16
N ALA A 115 -1.33 -1.72 1.16
CA ALA A 115 -2.47 -0.89 0.79
C ALA A 115 -2.85 -1.12 -0.67
N LYS A 116 -1.86 -1.15 -1.58
CA LYS A 116 -2.10 -1.51 -2.98
C LYS A 116 -2.71 -2.90 -3.11
N HIS A 117 -2.23 -3.88 -2.34
CA HIS A 117 -2.78 -5.23 -2.39
C HIS A 117 -4.23 -5.30 -1.90
N PHE A 118 -4.57 -4.62 -0.80
CA PHE A 118 -5.95 -4.53 -0.33
C PHE A 118 -6.88 -3.91 -1.39
N ILE A 119 -6.43 -2.83 -2.04
CA ILE A 119 -7.27 -2.06 -2.96
C ILE A 119 -7.37 -2.72 -4.33
N GLU A 120 -6.22 -3.03 -4.95
CA GLU A 120 -6.15 -3.46 -6.35
C GLU A 120 -6.34 -4.97 -6.54
N VAL A 121 -6.00 -5.78 -5.53
CA VAL A 121 -6.04 -7.27 -5.64
C VAL A 121 -7.22 -7.85 -4.86
N MET A 122 -7.49 -7.35 -3.66
CA MET A 122 -8.55 -7.88 -2.79
C MET A 122 -9.89 -7.16 -2.95
N ASP A 123 -9.96 -6.09 -3.74
CA ASP A 123 -11.16 -5.27 -3.93
C ASP A 123 -11.75 -4.77 -2.59
N ARG A 124 -10.86 -4.34 -1.69
CA ARG A 124 -11.19 -3.72 -0.40
C ARG A 124 -10.91 -2.22 -0.47
N PHE A 125 -11.63 -1.42 0.31
CA PHE A 125 -11.44 0.04 0.35
C PHE A 125 -11.53 0.69 -1.04
N ALA A 126 -12.47 0.23 -1.88
CA ALA A 126 -12.61 0.65 -3.29
C ALA A 126 -12.75 2.18 -3.51
N HIS A 127 -13.16 2.94 -2.51
CA HIS A 127 -13.15 4.42 -2.57
C HIS A 127 -11.74 5.01 -2.79
N PHE A 128 -10.68 4.23 -2.55
CA PHE A 128 -9.29 4.61 -2.86
C PHE A 128 -8.81 4.13 -4.23
N GLU A 129 -9.61 3.37 -4.98
CA GLU A 129 -9.20 2.81 -6.26
C GLU A 129 -8.79 3.91 -7.27
N GLY A 130 -7.71 3.65 -8.01
CA GLY A 130 -7.20 4.57 -9.03
C GLY A 130 -6.49 5.83 -8.50
N ARG A 131 -6.33 5.99 -7.18
CA ARG A 131 -5.56 7.10 -6.58
C ARG A 131 -4.06 6.81 -6.62
N ASP A 132 -3.26 7.87 -6.70
CA ASP A 132 -1.84 7.80 -6.38
C ASP A 132 -1.68 7.72 -4.85
N LEU A 133 -1.22 6.57 -4.35
CA LEU A 133 -1.02 6.30 -2.93
C LEU A 133 0.45 6.40 -2.51
N ASN A 134 1.32 6.94 -3.36
CA ASN A 134 2.69 7.22 -2.96
C ASN A 134 2.77 8.63 -2.35
N SER A 135 2.87 8.69 -1.03
CA SER A 135 2.94 9.98 -0.33
C SER A 135 4.25 10.73 -0.57
N HIS A 136 5.28 10.04 -1.10
CA HIS A 136 6.64 10.54 -1.24
C HIS A 136 7.23 11.11 0.07
N SER A 137 6.70 10.67 1.22
CA SER A 137 7.01 11.23 2.53
C SER A 137 7.05 10.16 3.62
N GLN A 138 8.24 10.01 4.21
CA GLN A 138 8.47 9.16 5.39
C GLN A 138 7.65 9.60 6.62
N MET A 139 7.04 10.79 6.58
CA MET A 139 6.21 11.31 7.68
C MET A 139 4.75 10.87 7.62
N SER A 140 4.29 10.27 6.52
CA SER A 140 2.90 9.80 6.37
C SER A 140 2.50 8.79 7.46
N LEU A 141 3.23 7.68 7.59
CA LEU A 141 2.94 6.66 8.61
C LEU A 141 3.05 7.16 10.06
N PRO A 142 4.11 7.88 10.48
CA PRO A 142 4.17 8.47 11.81
C PRO A 142 2.96 9.34 12.17
N ARG A 143 2.45 10.14 11.22
CA ARG A 143 1.25 10.97 11.44
C ARG A 143 0.00 10.11 11.62
N TYR A 144 -0.20 9.11 10.76
CA TYR A 144 -1.34 8.20 10.89
C TYR A 144 -1.34 7.48 12.24
N ARG A 145 -0.17 7.10 12.76
CA ARG A 145 -0.01 6.51 14.09
C ARG A 145 -0.38 7.45 15.24
N GLN A 146 -0.20 8.76 15.07
CA GLN A 146 -0.65 9.76 16.05
C GLN A 146 -2.17 9.97 15.98
N MET A 147 -2.74 9.95 14.78
CA MET A 147 -4.18 10.10 14.53
C MET A 147 -4.98 8.91 15.02
N TYR A 148 -4.49 7.69 14.79
CA TYR A 148 -5.25 6.45 14.96
C TYR A 148 -5.81 6.23 16.37
N PRO A 149 -5.05 6.43 17.47
CA PRO A 149 -5.60 6.29 18.82
C PRO A 149 -6.81 7.20 19.06
N LYS A 150 -6.76 8.44 18.53
CA LYS A 150 -7.86 9.39 18.68
C LYS A 150 -9.10 8.95 17.91
N PHE A 151 -8.90 8.46 16.70
CA PHE A 151 -9.96 7.88 15.89
C PHE A 151 -10.57 6.64 16.56
N GLU A 152 -9.75 5.73 17.10
CA GLU A 152 -10.21 4.49 17.72
C GLU A 152 -11.12 4.76 18.93
N GLU A 153 -10.79 5.77 19.77
CA GLU A 153 -11.63 6.24 20.86
C GLU A 153 -13.02 6.72 20.41
N LEU A 154 -13.08 7.37 19.24
CA LEU A 154 -14.31 7.91 18.67
C LEU A 154 -15.12 6.82 17.99
N ARG A 155 -14.46 5.92 17.26
CA ARG A 155 -15.08 4.80 16.54
C ARG A 155 -15.95 3.95 17.45
N ALA A 156 -15.50 3.67 18.67
CA ALA A 156 -16.27 2.92 19.66
C ALA A 156 -17.63 3.58 20.02
N LYS A 157 -17.82 4.86 19.70
CA LYS A 157 -19.01 5.67 20.02
C LYS A 157 -19.87 6.00 18.79
N LEU A 158 -19.43 5.63 17.59
CA LEU A 158 -20.09 6.07 16.34
C LEU A 158 -21.43 5.38 16.09
N ALA A 159 -21.69 4.20 16.66
CA ALA A 159 -22.94 3.44 16.41
C ALA A 159 -23.30 3.48 14.91
N ASP A 160 -24.43 4.11 14.55
CA ASP A 160 -24.92 4.25 13.16
C ASP A 160 -24.79 5.68 12.59
N ARG A 161 -23.97 6.56 13.19
CA ARG A 161 -23.74 7.94 12.71
C ARG A 161 -22.32 8.15 12.18
N ASP A 162 -22.19 9.17 11.33
CA ASP A 162 -20.90 9.66 10.86
C ASP A 162 -20.19 10.54 11.91
N LEU A 163 -18.90 10.79 11.69
CA LEU A 163 -18.10 11.74 12.49
C LEU A 163 -18.62 13.17 12.26
N THR A 164 -18.69 13.94 13.33
CA THR A 164 -18.97 15.39 13.26
C THR A 164 -17.72 16.17 12.84
N ALA A 165 -17.89 17.41 12.40
CA ALA A 165 -16.77 18.30 12.07
C ALA A 165 -15.74 18.42 13.21
N ASP A 166 -16.19 18.55 14.47
CA ASP A 166 -15.30 18.64 15.63
C ASP A 166 -14.52 17.35 15.88
N GLU A 167 -15.15 16.19 15.65
CA GLU A 167 -14.50 14.89 15.79
C GLU A 167 -13.45 14.69 14.69
N ILE A 168 -13.76 15.02 13.43
CA ILE A 168 -12.80 15.01 12.31
C ILE A 168 -11.60 15.90 12.64
N ILE A 169 -11.84 17.15 13.06
CA ILE A 169 -10.78 18.10 13.43
C ILE A 169 -9.90 17.52 14.55
N SER A 170 -10.52 16.91 15.57
CA SER A 170 -9.77 16.34 16.69
C SER A 170 -8.82 15.21 16.29
N VAL A 171 -9.19 14.42 15.27
CA VAL A 171 -8.33 13.37 14.73
C VAL A 171 -7.21 13.97 13.88
N LEU A 172 -7.53 14.91 12.98
CA LEU A 172 -6.53 15.55 12.12
C LEU A 172 -5.46 16.28 12.94
N GLN A 173 -5.85 17.02 13.98
CA GLN A 173 -4.90 17.79 14.80
C GLN A 173 -3.98 16.93 15.67
N ALA A 174 -4.27 15.64 15.84
CA ALA A 174 -3.36 14.74 16.55
C ALA A 174 -2.03 14.55 15.81
N GLU A 175 -1.97 14.82 14.50
CA GLU A 175 -0.73 14.77 13.71
C GLU A 175 0.20 15.98 13.96
N ALA A 176 -0.32 17.05 14.57
CA ALA A 176 0.39 18.31 14.79
C ALA A 176 1.02 18.42 16.19
N ALA A 177 0.88 17.38 17.02
CA ALA A 177 1.40 17.29 18.39
C ALA A 177 2.75 16.55 18.45
#